data_AF-A0A6P8DVP1-F1
#
_entry.id   AF-A0A6P8DVP1-F1
#
_cell.length_a   1.000
_cell.length_b   1.000
_cell.length_c   1.000
_cell.angle_alpha   90.00
_cell.angle_beta   90.00
_cell.angle_gamma   90.00
#
_symmetry.space_group_name_H-M   'P 1'
#
loop_
_entity.id
_entity.type
_entity.pdbx_description
1 polymer ?
#
loop_
_entity_poly.entity_id
_entity_poly.type
_entity_poly.pdbx_seq_one_letter_code
_entity_poly.pdbx_strand_id
1 'polypeptide(L)'
;MASRVILLHHCSSTFFIFFKWVPVVICGLLLSSTCSACSSASYVESLPGFGPLPFKLETGYVGVDEKDEVQLFYYFVESERNPLEDPLVLWLTGGPGCSGISGLVYEIGPLRFNKIKYNGTLPSLTINPFSWTKVSSVIFIDAPVGTGFSYSKTWESSWTGDRLHAHQCYTFLRKWLLNHLGFIDNPVYIAGDSYSGMIVPLIAQEILDGDAAASTKQRRVKHRRMVKKLAKDSKI
;
A
#
# COMPACT_ATOMS: atom_id res chain seq x y z
N MET A 1 31.55 68.38 -22.04
CA MET A 1 30.29 68.92 -22.60
C MET A 1 30.58 69.34 -24.03
N ALA A 2 30.18 68.50 -24.99
CA ALA A 2 30.30 68.75 -26.42
C ALA A 2 28.95 68.46 -27.07
N SER A 3 28.56 69.35 -27.98
CA SER A 3 27.24 69.47 -28.57
C SER A 3 27.15 68.76 -29.93
N ARG A 4 25.93 68.23 -30.23
CA ARG A 4 25.32 67.93 -31.55
C ARG A 4 25.98 66.78 -32.34
N VAL A 5 25.22 65.89 -33.00
CA VAL A 5 24.57 66.08 -34.32
C VAL A 5 23.49 65.01 -34.56
N ILE A 6 22.46 65.39 -35.33
CA ILE A 6 21.29 64.63 -35.82
C ILE A 6 21.65 63.82 -37.08
N LEU A 7 21.06 62.63 -37.27
CA LEU A 7 20.70 62.14 -38.61
C LEU A 7 19.52 61.15 -38.56
N LEU A 8 18.46 61.52 -39.29
CA LEU A 8 17.29 60.71 -39.63
C LEU A 8 17.64 59.70 -40.71
N HIS A 9 17.08 58.49 -40.66
CA HIS A 9 16.69 57.76 -41.87
C HIS A 9 15.52 56.80 -41.59
N HIS A 10 14.45 57.00 -42.36
CA HIS A 10 13.33 56.07 -42.60
C HIS A 10 13.83 54.77 -43.25
N CYS A 11 13.26 53.61 -42.88
CA CYS A 11 12.89 52.59 -43.86
C CYS A 11 11.83 51.62 -43.29
N SER A 12 10.97 51.16 -44.20
CA SER A 12 9.66 50.57 -43.99
C SER A 12 9.68 49.03 -44.05
N SER A 13 8.61 48.46 -43.48
CA SER A 13 7.92 47.24 -43.89
C SER A 13 8.41 45.84 -43.47
N THR A 14 7.46 45.18 -42.79
CA THR A 14 7.02 43.78 -42.93
C THR A 14 7.97 42.66 -42.50
N PHE A 15 7.69 42.07 -41.33
CA PHE A 15 7.38 40.64 -41.27
C PHE A 15 6.48 40.34 -40.06
N PHE A 16 5.24 40.01 -40.39
CA PHE A 16 4.17 39.65 -39.46
C PHE A 16 4.17 38.11 -39.28
N ILE A 17 3.72 37.67 -38.09
CA ILE A 17 3.17 36.34 -37.76
C ILE A 17 4.16 35.16 -37.59
N PHE A 18 4.83 35.03 -36.45
CA PHE A 18 5.31 33.69 -35.99
C PHE A 18 5.37 33.49 -34.46
N PHE A 19 4.61 34.27 -33.67
CA PHE A 19 4.71 34.19 -32.21
C PHE A 19 3.34 34.18 -31.50
N LYS A 20 2.49 33.18 -31.75
CA LYS A 20 1.31 32.95 -30.89
C LYS A 20 0.91 31.49 -30.61
N TRP A 21 1.58 30.49 -31.18
CA TRP A 21 1.17 29.08 -31.01
C TRP A 21 2.07 28.21 -30.13
N VAL A 22 3.18 28.77 -29.61
CA VAL A 22 4.11 28.01 -28.76
C VAL A 22 3.64 27.78 -27.31
N PRO A 23 2.85 28.67 -26.65
CA PRO A 23 2.50 28.43 -25.24
C PRO A 23 1.31 27.47 -25.03
N VAL A 24 0.55 27.13 -26.08
CA VAL A 24 -0.62 26.22 -25.96
C VAL A 24 -0.20 24.75 -26.01
N VAL A 25 0.87 24.41 -26.74
CA VAL A 25 1.35 23.02 -26.88
C VAL A 25 2.02 22.52 -25.60
N ILE A 26 2.67 23.41 -24.84
CA ILE A 26 3.34 23.04 -23.58
C ILE A 26 2.33 22.80 -22.45
N CYS A 27 1.16 23.45 -22.48
CA CYS A 27 0.09 23.23 -21.49
C CYS A 27 -0.70 21.93 -21.75
N GLY A 28 -0.83 21.51 -23.01
CA GLY A 28 -1.50 20.24 -23.38
C GLY A 28 -0.67 18.98 -23.06
N LEU A 29 0.66 19.09 -23.04
CA LEU A 29 1.58 17.98 -22.76
C LEU A 29 1.78 17.67 -21.27
N LEU A 30 1.29 18.54 -20.37
CA LEU A 30 1.37 18.32 -18.91
C LEU A 30 0.15 17.60 -18.32
N LEU A 31 -0.85 17.27 -19.14
CA LEU A 31 -2.08 16.58 -18.69
C LEU A 31 -2.16 15.08 -19.01
N SER A 32 -1.17 14.47 -19.67
CA SER A 32 -1.25 13.06 -20.11
C SER A 32 -0.38 12.07 -19.32
N SER A 33 0.17 12.47 -18.17
CA SER A 33 0.91 11.55 -17.29
C SER A 33 0.11 11.21 -16.04
N THR A 34 -1.13 10.75 -16.20
CA THR A 34 -1.71 9.86 -15.20
C THR A 34 -1.06 8.50 -15.40
N CYS A 35 0.01 8.24 -14.65
CA CYS A 35 0.49 6.88 -14.44
C CYS A 35 -0.63 6.15 -13.69
N SER A 36 -1.51 5.48 -14.43
CA SER A 36 -2.29 4.39 -13.86
C SER A 36 -1.29 3.28 -13.57
N ALA A 37 -0.66 3.33 -12.40
CA ALA A 37 -0.16 2.12 -11.79
C ALA A 37 -1.40 1.23 -11.64
N CYS A 38 -1.55 0.27 -12.55
CA CYS A 38 -2.62 -0.71 -12.50
C CYS A 38 -2.36 -1.54 -11.24
N SER A 39 -2.94 -1.12 -10.12
CA SER A 39 -2.98 -1.92 -8.91
C SER A 39 -3.75 -3.17 -9.28
N SER A 40 -3.09 -4.34 -9.27
CA SER A 40 -3.71 -5.63 -9.57
C SER A 40 -4.55 -6.12 -8.37
N ALA A 41 -5.37 -5.23 -7.82
CA ALA A 41 -6.33 -5.54 -6.77
C ALA A 41 -7.58 -6.16 -7.42
N SER A 42 -8.02 -7.29 -6.88
CA SER A 42 -9.19 -8.03 -7.34
C SER A 42 -10.09 -8.31 -6.15
N TYR A 43 -11.37 -7.96 -6.27
CA TYR A 43 -12.37 -8.36 -5.28
C TYR A 43 -12.76 -9.83 -5.49
N VAL A 44 -12.78 -10.57 -4.40
CA VAL A 44 -13.23 -11.97 -4.37
C VAL A 44 -14.70 -11.97 -3.98
N GLU A 45 -15.57 -12.25 -4.94
CA GLU A 45 -17.02 -12.29 -4.68
C GLU A 45 -17.49 -13.62 -4.09
N SER A 46 -16.78 -14.72 -4.39
CA SER A 46 -17.11 -16.06 -3.93
C SER A 46 -15.87 -16.95 -3.78
N LEU A 47 -15.95 -17.94 -2.90
CA LEU A 47 -14.91 -18.96 -2.72
C LEU A 47 -15.43 -20.36 -3.04
N PRO A 48 -14.62 -21.21 -3.71
CA PRO A 48 -14.93 -22.63 -3.86
C PRO A 48 -15.15 -23.29 -2.50
N GLY A 49 -16.22 -24.07 -2.35
CA GLY A 49 -16.55 -24.74 -1.08
C GLY A 49 -17.21 -23.85 -0.01
N PHE A 50 -17.44 -22.56 -0.31
CA PHE A 50 -18.19 -21.63 0.56
C PHE A 50 -19.37 -20.99 -0.16
N GLY A 51 -19.16 -20.50 -1.39
CA GLY A 51 -20.13 -19.68 -2.12
C GLY A 51 -19.85 -18.17 -1.99
N PRO A 52 -20.87 -17.31 -2.19
CA PRO A 52 -20.73 -15.87 -2.08
C PRO A 52 -20.24 -15.41 -0.70
N LEU A 53 -19.33 -14.44 -0.66
CA LEU A 53 -18.79 -13.90 0.59
C LEU A 53 -19.72 -12.83 1.19
N PRO A 54 -20.02 -12.89 2.50
CA PRO A 54 -20.82 -11.86 3.18
C PRO A 54 -20.00 -10.65 3.63
N PHE A 55 -18.72 -10.60 3.29
CA PHE A 55 -17.78 -9.52 3.59
C PHE A 55 -16.94 -9.21 2.35
N LYS A 56 -16.34 -8.01 2.29
CA LYS A 56 -15.43 -7.67 1.18
C LYS A 56 -14.06 -8.25 1.43
N LEU A 57 -13.64 -9.14 0.53
CA LEU A 57 -12.29 -9.64 0.44
C LEU A 57 -11.66 -9.12 -0.85
N GLU A 58 -10.53 -8.45 -0.71
CA GLU A 58 -9.69 -8.00 -1.81
C GLU A 58 -8.35 -8.73 -1.74
N THR A 59 -7.81 -9.09 -2.90
CA THR A 59 -6.45 -9.63 -2.99
C THR A 59 -5.66 -8.89 -4.05
N GLY A 60 -4.34 -8.83 -3.90
CA GLY A 60 -3.51 -8.19 -4.90
C GLY A 60 -2.03 -8.24 -4.55
N TYR A 61 -1.24 -7.57 -5.38
CA TYR A 61 0.20 -7.46 -5.23
C TYR A 61 0.62 -5.99 -5.07
N VAL A 62 1.64 -5.77 -4.25
CA VAL A 62 2.33 -4.49 -4.15
C VAL A 62 3.83 -4.73 -4.34
N GLY A 63 4.43 -4.01 -5.28
CA GLY A 63 5.89 -4.00 -5.44
C GLY A 63 6.57 -3.25 -4.31
N VAL A 64 7.62 -3.82 -3.69
CA VAL A 64 8.20 -3.30 -2.43
C VAL A 64 9.67 -2.89 -2.53
N ASP A 65 10.17 -2.74 -3.75
CA ASP A 65 11.46 -2.12 -4.02
C ASP A 65 11.33 -1.07 -5.15
N GLU A 66 12.44 -0.45 -5.53
CA GLU A 66 12.46 0.61 -6.54
C GLU A 66 12.18 0.10 -7.96
N LYS A 67 12.49 -1.17 -8.24
CA LYS A 67 12.34 -1.80 -9.55
C LYS A 67 11.08 -2.67 -9.63
N ASP A 68 10.30 -2.72 -8.55
CA ASP A 68 9.19 -3.63 -8.34
C ASP A 68 9.60 -5.09 -8.65
N GLU A 69 10.81 -5.50 -8.26
CA GLU A 69 11.34 -6.87 -8.44
C GLU A 69 10.73 -7.85 -7.45
N VAL A 70 10.49 -7.40 -6.22
CA VAL A 70 9.74 -8.12 -5.18
C VAL A 70 8.28 -7.68 -5.18
N GLN A 71 7.36 -8.63 -5.29
CA GLN A 71 5.93 -8.45 -5.20
C GLN A 71 5.39 -9.14 -3.95
N LEU A 72 4.85 -8.37 -3.00
CA LEU A 72 4.18 -8.94 -1.84
C LEU A 72 2.68 -9.06 -2.09
N PHE A 73 2.16 -10.26 -1.91
CA PHE A 73 0.75 -10.58 -1.98
C PHE A 73 0.05 -10.28 -0.65
N TYR A 74 -1.22 -9.88 -0.74
CA TYR A 74 -2.04 -9.65 0.43
C TYR A 74 -3.48 -10.14 0.24
N TYR A 75 -4.11 -10.40 1.38
CA TYR A 75 -5.55 -10.53 1.55
C TYR A 75 -6.01 -9.36 2.41
N PHE A 76 -6.92 -8.54 1.90
CA PHE A 76 -7.52 -7.44 2.64
C PHE A 76 -9.00 -7.74 2.90
N VAL A 77 -9.38 -7.74 4.18
CA VAL A 77 -10.78 -7.84 4.59
C VAL A 77 -11.20 -6.52 5.21
N GLU A 78 -12.21 -5.89 4.63
CA GLU A 78 -12.78 -4.64 5.11
C GLU A 78 -13.58 -4.88 6.40
N SER A 79 -13.55 -3.91 7.33
CA SER A 79 -14.33 -3.98 8.58
C SER A 79 -15.82 -4.19 8.29
N GLU A 80 -16.43 -5.14 8.98
CA GLU A 80 -17.87 -5.42 8.89
C GLU A 80 -18.74 -4.40 9.64
N ARG A 81 -18.13 -3.53 10.48
CA ARG A 81 -18.86 -2.51 11.26
C ARG A 81 -18.83 -1.14 10.59
N ASN A 82 -17.70 -0.43 10.64
CA ASN A 82 -17.55 0.87 9.98
C ASN A 82 -16.13 1.04 9.42
N PRO A 83 -15.86 0.67 8.16
CA PRO A 83 -14.52 0.71 7.60
C PRO A 83 -13.90 2.10 7.45
N LEU A 84 -14.71 3.17 7.51
CA LEU A 84 -14.21 4.55 7.46
C LEU A 84 -13.62 5.03 8.80
N GLU A 85 -14.00 4.40 9.91
CA GLU A 85 -13.57 4.82 11.25
C GLU A 85 -12.77 3.74 11.99
N ASP A 86 -13.09 2.47 11.72
CA ASP A 86 -12.45 1.32 12.35
C ASP A 86 -10.98 1.22 11.96
N PRO A 87 -10.13 0.71 12.85
CA PRO A 87 -8.70 0.64 12.60
C PRO A 87 -8.33 -0.26 11.41
N LEU A 88 -7.24 0.09 10.74
CA LEU A 88 -6.54 -0.75 9.78
C LEU A 88 -5.44 -1.54 10.50
N VAL A 89 -5.45 -2.85 10.39
CA VAL A 89 -4.43 -3.73 11.00
C VAL A 89 -3.61 -4.38 9.89
N LEU A 90 -2.30 -4.21 9.91
CA LEU A 90 -1.38 -5.06 9.15
C LEU A 90 -1.02 -6.27 10.02
N TRP A 91 -1.43 -7.47 9.58
CA TRP A 91 -1.16 -8.73 10.26
C TRP A 91 -0.05 -9.51 9.57
N LEU A 92 0.98 -9.87 10.33
CA LEU A 92 2.09 -10.72 9.88
C LEU A 92 2.05 -12.08 10.56
N THR A 93 1.94 -13.15 9.77
CA THR A 93 2.15 -14.51 10.29
C THR A 93 3.64 -14.77 10.45
N GLY A 94 4.05 -15.43 11.54
CA GLY A 94 5.47 -15.70 11.81
C GLY A 94 6.12 -16.80 10.96
N GLY A 95 6.85 -17.71 11.61
CA GLY A 95 7.65 -18.76 10.94
C GLY A 95 9.14 -18.63 11.28
N PRO A 96 9.96 -17.96 10.45
CA PRO A 96 9.63 -17.06 9.34
C PRO A 96 9.12 -17.76 8.06
N GLY A 97 8.35 -17.05 7.25
CA GLY A 97 7.89 -17.52 5.93
C GLY A 97 6.55 -18.24 5.92
N CYS A 98 5.78 -18.18 7.01
CA CYS A 98 4.41 -18.69 7.02
C CYS A 98 3.45 -17.67 6.37
N SER A 99 2.52 -18.16 5.56
CA SER A 99 1.59 -17.30 4.81
C SER A 99 0.59 -16.57 5.72
N GLY A 100 0.24 -15.34 5.33
CA GLY A 100 -0.84 -14.54 5.90
C GLY A 100 -2.21 -15.22 5.84
N ILE A 101 -2.40 -16.20 4.95
CA ILE A 101 -3.62 -17.00 4.91
C ILE A 101 -3.88 -17.74 6.23
N SER A 102 -2.83 -18.06 6.99
CA SER A 102 -2.97 -18.64 8.35
C SER A 102 -3.80 -17.72 9.24
N GLY A 103 -3.44 -16.44 9.29
CA GLY A 103 -4.19 -15.42 10.01
C GLY A 103 -5.65 -15.34 9.55
N LEU A 104 -5.88 -15.46 8.23
CA LEU A 104 -7.20 -15.34 7.61
C LEU A 104 -8.15 -16.51 7.91
N VAL A 105 -7.65 -17.76 7.98
CA VAL A 105 -8.49 -18.96 8.10
C VAL A 105 -8.34 -19.76 9.41
N TYR A 106 -7.25 -19.57 10.16
CA TYR A 106 -6.98 -20.34 11.37
C TYR A 106 -6.99 -19.50 12.65
N GLU A 107 -6.84 -18.18 12.55
CA GLU A 107 -6.63 -17.30 13.69
C GLU A 107 -7.72 -16.22 13.80
N ILE A 108 -7.41 -14.99 13.35
CA ILE A 108 -8.22 -13.79 13.60
C ILE A 108 -9.16 -13.44 12.44
N GLY A 109 -9.02 -14.08 11.27
CA GLY A 109 -9.80 -13.77 10.09
C GLY A 109 -11.24 -14.30 10.09
N PRO A 110 -12.04 -13.94 9.08
CA PRO A 110 -13.49 -14.13 9.04
C PRO A 110 -13.90 -15.56 8.67
N LEU A 111 -12.95 -16.40 8.26
CA LEU A 111 -13.20 -17.75 7.77
C LEU A 111 -12.54 -18.79 8.67
N ARG A 112 -13.09 -20.00 8.66
CA ARG A 112 -12.50 -21.20 9.24
C ARG A 112 -12.75 -22.39 8.35
N PHE A 113 -11.75 -23.26 8.20
CA PHE A 113 -12.00 -24.59 7.65
C PHE A 113 -12.92 -25.39 8.57
N ASN A 114 -13.93 -26.02 7.99
CA ASN A 114 -14.73 -26.99 8.69
C ASN A 114 -13.88 -28.24 8.94
N LYS A 115 -13.72 -28.62 10.22
CA LYS A 115 -12.85 -29.72 10.65
C LYS A 115 -13.55 -31.08 10.50
N ILE A 116 -13.94 -31.41 9.28
CA ILE A 116 -14.54 -32.69 8.91
C ILE A 116 -13.48 -33.62 8.31
N LYS A 117 -13.71 -34.94 8.38
CA LYS A 117 -12.83 -35.92 7.75
C LYS A 117 -12.79 -35.67 6.24
N TYR A 118 -11.57 -35.54 5.68
CA TYR A 118 -11.40 -35.35 4.25
C TYR A 118 -11.97 -36.55 3.48
N ASN A 119 -12.86 -36.24 2.54
CA ASN A 119 -13.61 -37.21 1.74
C ASN A 119 -13.28 -37.11 0.23
N GLY A 120 -12.25 -36.35 -0.13
CA GLY A 120 -11.87 -36.12 -1.54
C GLY A 120 -12.56 -34.93 -2.22
N THR A 121 -13.49 -34.24 -1.55
CA THR A 121 -14.13 -33.02 -2.10
C THR A 121 -13.41 -31.75 -1.67
N LEU A 122 -13.80 -30.60 -2.24
CA LEU A 122 -13.31 -29.30 -1.80
C LEU A 122 -13.50 -29.12 -0.28
N PRO A 123 -12.51 -28.51 0.42
CA PRO A 123 -12.68 -28.13 1.81
C PRO A 123 -13.90 -27.21 1.97
N SER A 124 -14.70 -27.46 3.00
CA SER A 124 -15.80 -26.57 3.37
C SER A 124 -15.29 -25.49 4.33
N LEU A 125 -15.74 -24.26 4.14
CA LEU A 125 -15.43 -23.12 5.00
C LEU A 125 -16.67 -22.71 5.82
N THR A 126 -16.45 -22.06 6.96
CA THR A 126 -17.48 -21.52 7.85
C THR A 126 -17.07 -20.12 8.31
N ILE A 127 -18.03 -19.29 8.70
CA ILE A 127 -17.76 -17.96 9.25
C ILE A 127 -17.20 -18.07 10.67
N ASN A 128 -16.18 -17.27 10.96
CA ASN A 128 -15.67 -17.04 12.30
C ASN A 128 -16.45 -15.89 12.97
N PRO A 129 -17.33 -16.15 13.96
CA PRO A 129 -18.09 -15.10 14.63
C PRO A 129 -17.21 -14.20 15.52
N PHE A 130 -15.99 -14.64 15.86
CA PHE A 130 -15.04 -13.92 16.70
C PHE A 130 -13.89 -13.30 15.91
N SER A 131 -14.09 -13.10 14.60
CA SER A 131 -13.06 -12.48 13.77
C SER A 131 -12.79 -11.04 14.21
N TRP A 132 -11.52 -10.63 14.11
CA TRP A 132 -11.14 -9.24 14.31
C TRP A 132 -11.75 -8.32 13.24
N THR A 133 -12.10 -8.86 12.06
CA THR A 133 -12.75 -8.09 10.98
C THR A 133 -14.14 -7.58 11.35
N LYS A 134 -14.70 -8.01 12.48
CA LYS A 134 -15.94 -7.45 13.03
C LYS A 134 -15.78 -5.99 13.50
N VAL A 135 -14.56 -5.56 13.80
CA VAL A 135 -14.28 -4.23 14.38
C VAL A 135 -13.02 -3.57 13.81
N SER A 136 -12.41 -4.15 12.79
CA SER A 136 -11.22 -3.61 12.12
C SER A 136 -11.18 -4.05 10.66
N SER A 137 -10.50 -3.26 9.82
CA SER A 137 -10.10 -3.73 8.49
C SER A 137 -8.72 -4.36 8.62
N VAL A 138 -8.50 -5.55 8.05
CA VAL A 138 -7.27 -6.32 8.27
C VAL A 138 -6.61 -6.67 6.94
N ILE A 139 -5.32 -6.34 6.83
CA ILE A 139 -4.44 -6.77 5.74
C ILE A 139 -3.60 -7.94 6.25
N PHE A 140 -3.86 -9.13 5.74
CA PHE A 140 -3.02 -10.31 5.94
C PHE A 140 -1.99 -10.35 4.81
N ILE A 141 -0.72 -10.14 5.15
CA ILE A 141 0.35 -10.08 4.15
C ILE A 141 1.11 -11.41 4.09
N ASP A 142 1.45 -11.83 2.87
CA ASP A 142 2.46 -12.86 2.66
C ASP A 142 3.85 -12.19 2.63
N ALA A 143 4.61 -12.31 3.70
CA ALA A 143 5.95 -11.73 3.80
C ALA A 143 6.87 -12.60 4.68
N PRO A 144 8.19 -12.65 4.41
CA PRO A 144 8.94 -11.93 3.36
C PRO A 144 8.74 -12.52 1.95
N VAL A 145 9.48 -12.01 0.96
CA VAL A 145 9.53 -12.56 -0.40
C VAL A 145 9.70 -14.09 -0.40
N GLY A 146 8.95 -14.80 -1.26
CA GLY A 146 8.90 -16.26 -1.30
C GLY A 146 7.87 -16.90 -0.36
N THR A 147 7.22 -16.12 0.50
CA THR A 147 6.14 -16.59 1.38
C THR A 147 4.82 -16.65 0.61
N GLY A 148 4.08 -17.76 0.73
CA GLY A 148 2.74 -17.89 0.14
C GLY A 148 2.72 -17.57 -1.35
N PHE A 149 1.99 -16.53 -1.75
CA PHE A 149 1.93 -16.06 -3.13
C PHE A 149 2.93 -14.93 -3.46
N SER A 150 3.66 -14.42 -2.48
CA SER A 150 4.68 -13.37 -2.70
C SER A 150 5.91 -13.93 -3.42
N TYR A 151 6.41 -13.18 -4.40
CA TYR A 151 7.47 -13.67 -5.29
C TYR A 151 8.48 -12.58 -5.65
N SER A 152 9.63 -13.03 -6.17
CA SER A 152 10.65 -12.20 -6.80
C SER A 152 10.72 -12.47 -8.30
N LYS A 153 10.96 -11.43 -9.10
CA LYS A 153 11.16 -11.55 -10.56
C LYS A 153 12.57 -12.02 -10.92
N THR A 154 13.52 -11.83 -10.01
CA THR A 154 14.92 -12.20 -10.17
C THR A 154 15.39 -13.04 -8.99
N TRP A 155 16.45 -13.84 -9.19
CA TRP A 155 17.01 -14.65 -8.10
C TRP A 155 17.73 -13.76 -7.08
N GLU A 156 18.34 -12.66 -7.51
CA GLU A 156 19.00 -11.69 -6.63
C GLU A 156 18.02 -11.01 -5.67
N SER A 157 16.77 -10.79 -6.09
CA SER A 157 15.74 -10.18 -5.24
C SER A 157 15.02 -11.18 -4.32
N SER A 158 15.33 -12.48 -4.43
CA SER A 158 14.79 -13.52 -3.53
C SER A 158 15.46 -13.54 -2.14
N TRP A 159 16.63 -12.90 -2.00
CA TRP A 159 17.34 -12.85 -0.72
C TRP A 159 16.60 -11.94 0.27
N THR A 160 16.48 -12.40 1.51
CA THR A 160 15.80 -11.66 2.57
C THR A 160 16.50 -11.78 3.91
N GLY A 161 16.15 -10.89 4.83
CA GLY A 161 16.60 -10.84 6.22
C GLY A 161 15.79 -9.82 7.00
N ASP A 162 15.80 -9.88 8.33
CA ASP A 162 14.84 -9.17 9.19
C ASP A 162 14.68 -7.67 8.88
N ARG A 163 15.80 -6.97 8.68
CA ARG A 163 15.78 -5.53 8.33
C ARG A 163 15.15 -5.28 6.95
N LEU A 164 15.51 -6.08 5.95
CA LEU A 164 14.96 -5.94 4.61
C LEU A 164 13.47 -6.31 4.59
N HIS A 165 13.08 -7.36 5.31
CA HIS A 165 11.69 -7.76 5.49
C HIS A 165 10.87 -6.61 6.12
N ALA A 166 11.34 -6.05 7.24
CA ALA A 166 10.67 -4.93 7.89
C ALA A 166 10.55 -3.71 6.97
N HIS A 167 11.62 -3.35 6.26
CA HIS A 167 11.64 -2.24 5.31
C HIS A 167 10.65 -2.47 4.14
N GLN A 168 10.58 -3.69 3.62
CA GLN A 168 9.64 -4.09 2.56
C GLN A 168 8.19 -4.03 3.05
N CYS A 169 7.90 -4.47 4.28
CA CYS A 169 6.56 -4.34 4.88
C CYS A 169 6.17 -2.87 5.12
N TYR A 170 7.11 -2.02 5.55
CA TYR A 170 6.87 -0.58 5.66
C TYR A 170 6.58 0.05 4.29
N THR A 171 7.38 -0.31 3.27
CA THR A 171 7.18 0.16 1.89
C THR A 171 5.85 -0.32 1.32
N PHE A 172 5.49 -1.59 1.56
CA PHE A 172 4.19 -2.18 1.25
C PHE A 172 3.07 -1.32 1.83
N LEU A 173 3.06 -1.10 3.15
CA LEU A 173 1.99 -0.39 3.83
C LEU A 173 1.83 1.04 3.29
N ARG A 174 2.93 1.73 3.03
CA ARG A 174 2.92 3.06 2.43
C ARG A 174 2.33 3.07 1.03
N LYS A 175 2.80 2.18 0.14
CA LYS A 175 2.29 2.09 -1.24
C LYS A 175 0.82 1.65 -1.24
N TRP A 176 0.44 0.72 -0.37
CA TRP A 176 -0.93 0.26 -0.21
C TRP A 176 -1.86 1.40 0.22
N LEU A 177 -1.51 2.20 1.24
CA LEU A 177 -2.29 3.36 1.69
C LEU A 177 -2.42 4.45 0.61
N LEU A 178 -1.42 4.62 -0.25
CA LEU A 178 -1.49 5.55 -1.38
C LEU A 178 -2.47 5.08 -2.46
N ASN A 179 -2.65 3.76 -2.61
CA ASN A 179 -3.63 3.17 -3.53
C ASN A 179 -5.03 3.09 -2.88
N HIS A 180 -5.13 3.12 -1.55
CA HIS A 180 -6.37 3.01 -0.79
C HIS A 180 -6.59 4.26 0.07
N LEU A 181 -6.78 5.41 -0.59
CA LEU A 181 -6.85 6.72 0.07
C LEU A 181 -7.95 6.82 1.15
N GLY A 182 -8.99 5.99 1.07
CA GLY A 182 -10.04 5.90 2.08
C GLY A 182 -9.55 5.50 3.47
N PHE A 183 -8.40 4.81 3.56
CA PHE A 183 -7.84 4.33 4.82
C PHE A 183 -6.77 5.26 5.44
N ILE A 184 -6.45 6.39 4.79
CA ILE A 184 -5.36 7.30 5.24
C ILE A 184 -5.62 7.88 6.63
N ASP A 185 -6.89 8.13 6.98
CA ASP A 185 -7.26 8.75 8.25
C ASP A 185 -7.60 7.71 9.35
N ASN A 186 -7.62 6.41 9.01
CA ASN A 186 -7.88 5.33 9.97
C ASN A 186 -6.69 5.19 10.95
N PRO A 187 -6.95 4.84 12.23
CA PRO A 187 -5.87 4.36 13.10
C PRO A 187 -5.24 3.11 12.49
N VAL A 188 -3.92 3.07 12.41
CA VAL A 188 -3.17 1.91 11.90
C VAL A 188 -2.56 1.16 13.07
N TYR A 189 -2.56 -0.17 13.03
CA TYR A 189 -1.83 -1.03 13.97
C TYR A 189 -1.05 -2.09 13.20
N ILE A 190 0.14 -2.43 13.70
CA ILE A 190 0.96 -3.51 13.16
C ILE A 190 0.97 -4.62 14.21
N ALA A 191 0.55 -5.81 13.80
CA ALA A 191 0.41 -6.97 14.69
C ALA A 191 0.87 -8.25 13.97
N GLY A 192 1.09 -9.30 14.76
CA GLY A 192 1.47 -10.59 14.22
C GLY A 192 1.74 -11.60 15.33
N ASP A 193 1.94 -12.86 14.94
CA ASP A 193 2.24 -13.96 15.84
C ASP A 193 3.67 -14.50 15.65
N SER A 194 4.14 -15.29 16.61
CA SER A 194 5.40 -16.05 16.47
C SER A 194 6.59 -15.15 16.12
N TYR A 195 7.39 -15.50 15.09
CA TYR A 195 8.57 -14.76 14.65
C TYR A 195 8.27 -13.31 14.24
N SER A 196 7.01 -12.96 13.94
CA SER A 196 6.59 -11.58 13.73
C SER A 196 6.84 -10.69 14.95
N GLY A 197 6.98 -11.27 16.15
CA GLY A 197 7.44 -10.54 17.34
C GLY A 197 8.81 -9.87 17.18
N MET A 198 9.67 -10.35 16.26
CA MET A 198 10.93 -9.70 15.90
C MET A 198 10.74 -8.62 14.82
N ILE A 199 9.86 -8.88 13.85
CA ILE A 199 9.67 -8.03 12.67
C ILE A 199 8.78 -6.81 12.98
N VAL A 200 7.71 -6.97 13.76
CA VAL A 200 6.77 -5.90 14.11
C VAL A 200 7.49 -4.69 14.76
N PRO A 201 8.39 -4.85 15.75
CA PRO A 201 9.16 -3.73 16.29
C PRO A 201 10.06 -3.04 15.26
N LEU A 202 10.64 -3.80 14.30
CA LEU A 202 11.46 -3.22 13.24
C LEU A 202 10.62 -2.39 12.26
N ILE A 203 9.41 -2.84 11.93
CA ILE A 203 8.46 -2.05 11.13
C ILE A 203 8.08 -0.77 11.86
N ALA A 204 7.80 -0.86 13.17
CA ALA A 204 7.50 0.32 13.97
C ALA A 204 8.66 1.34 13.97
N GLN A 205 9.90 0.85 14.03
CA GLN A 205 11.10 1.69 13.92
C GLN A 205 11.20 2.38 12.54
N GLU A 206 11.00 1.64 11.44
CA GLU A 206 10.99 2.19 10.08
C GLU A 206 9.94 3.30 9.90
N ILE A 207 8.75 3.13 10.52
CA ILE A 207 7.72 4.16 10.51
C ILE A 207 8.23 5.43 11.21
N LEU A 208 8.71 5.30 12.45
CA LEU A 208 9.19 6.44 13.26
C LEU A 208 10.33 7.19 12.57
N ASP A 209 11.25 6.47 11.94
CA ASP A 209 12.38 7.08 11.21
C ASP A 209 11.91 7.78 9.92
N GLY A 210 10.93 7.19 9.23
CA GLY A 210 10.26 7.80 8.08
C GLY A 210 9.60 9.15 8.42
N ASP A 211 9.02 9.27 9.61
CA ASP A 211 8.46 10.54 10.10
C ASP A 211 9.47 11.63 10.34
N ALA A 212 10.61 11.25 10.93
CA ALA A 212 11.69 12.19 11.21
C ALA A 212 12.24 12.78 9.90
N ALA A 213 12.34 11.97 8.84
CA ALA A 213 12.84 12.38 7.53
C ALA A 213 11.87 13.26 6.72
N ALA A 214 10.55 13.22 6.98
CA ALA A 214 9.52 13.93 6.21
C ALA A 214 9.39 15.45 6.52
N SER A 215 10.47 16.11 6.95
CA SER A 215 10.48 17.45 7.59
C SER A 215 10.12 18.65 6.69
N THR A 216 9.91 18.49 5.37
CA THR A 216 9.42 19.56 4.48
C THR A 216 7.90 19.74 4.57
N LYS A 217 7.43 20.99 4.77
CA LYS A 217 6.06 21.41 5.19
C LYS A 217 4.88 20.78 4.42
N GLN A 218 5.06 20.40 3.15
CA GLN A 218 4.03 19.81 2.28
C GLN A 218 3.91 18.28 2.41
N ARG A 219 5.03 17.57 2.57
CA ARG A 219 5.05 16.12 2.90
C ARG A 219 4.56 15.86 4.33
N ARG A 220 4.80 16.83 5.22
CA ARG A 220 4.37 16.84 6.62
C ARG A 220 2.86 16.72 6.84
N VAL A 221 1.98 17.08 5.90
CA VAL A 221 0.51 17.00 6.11
C VAL A 221 -0.04 15.61 5.79
N LYS A 222 0.40 14.98 4.68
CA LYS A 222 0.00 13.62 4.32
C LYS A 222 0.67 12.57 5.23
N HIS A 223 1.93 12.77 5.60
CA HIS A 223 2.70 11.85 6.46
C HIS A 223 2.30 11.98 7.95
N ARG A 224 2.08 13.19 8.49
CA ARG A 224 1.63 13.36 9.89
C ARG A 224 0.23 12.83 10.18
N ARG A 225 -0.65 12.71 9.18
CA ARG A 225 -1.96 12.06 9.37
C ARG A 225 -1.81 10.56 9.61
N MET A 226 -0.91 9.93 8.86
CA MET A 226 -0.59 8.49 8.97
C MET A 226 0.04 8.13 10.33
N VAL A 227 0.87 8.99 10.92
CA VAL A 227 1.69 8.59 12.09
C VAL A 227 1.27 9.23 13.43
N LYS A 228 0.65 10.42 13.45
CA LYS A 228 0.22 11.02 14.74
C LYS A 228 -0.76 10.16 15.55
N LYS A 229 -1.33 9.10 14.97
CA LYS A 229 -2.21 8.15 15.64
C LYS A 229 -1.51 6.84 16.07
N LEU A 230 -0.38 6.48 15.46
CA LEU A 230 0.39 5.26 15.79
C LEU A 230 1.09 5.30 17.15
N ALA A 231 1.38 6.51 17.68
CA ALA A 231 2.12 6.68 18.94
C ALA A 231 1.25 7.06 20.16
N LYS A 232 -0.08 7.21 20.00
CA LYS A 232 -0.92 7.76 21.07
C LYS A 232 -1.43 6.70 22.07
N ASP A 233 -1.43 5.43 21.70
CA ASP A 233 -2.04 4.35 22.51
C ASP A 233 -1.03 3.30 23.04
N SER A 234 0.28 3.56 22.97
CA SER A 234 1.32 2.69 23.57
C SER A 234 1.68 3.06 25.02
N LYS A 235 0.91 3.93 25.67
CA LYS A 235 0.92 4.06 27.12
C LYS A 235 -0.07 3.06 27.71
N ILE A 236 0.45 1.84 27.92
CA ILE A 236 0.01 0.76 28.83
C ILE A 236 -1.50 0.63 29.01
#